data_AF-A0A978USY4-F1
#
_entry.id   AF-A0A978USY4-F1
#
_cell.length_a   1.000
_cell.length_b   1.000
_cell.length_c   1.000
_cell.angle_alpha   90.00
_cell.angle_beta   90.00
_cell.angle_gamma   90.00
#
_symmetry.space_group_name_H-M   'P 1'
#
loop_
_entity.id
_entity.type
_entity.pdbx_description
1 polymer ?
#
loop_
_entity_poly.entity_id
_entity_poly.type
_entity_poly.pdbx_seq_one_letter_code
_entity_poly.pdbx_strand_id
1 'polypeptide(L)'
;MGILTNLRGSRTGTTQEGIPISNGVSTVNKRKWSNLMPLFVAFVVIAEIGFLGRLDMAKNAALVDSWTDLFARSPPSHEVVHGVDGLGLGLTGGGDRSLELESCEDWLEKEDAVEYSRNFDKEPILVSGAEQSVLSSCYVFDFLDRSAKEWRSCSVGCHFGVDAGKKPDAAFGLPQQAGTASVLRSMESAQYYGENNIDQARRGYSVVMTTSLSSDVPVGYFSWAEYDIMAPVQPKTENALAAAFISNCGARNFRLQALEALERLNVKIDSYGGCHRNRDGRVDKVGALKHYKFSLAFENSNEEDYVTEKFFQSLVAGSVPVVIGAPNIEEFSPAPGAILHIKELSDVDSIAKRMKYLADNPEAYNQSLRWKYEGPSDSFKALVDMAAVHSSCRLCIHLATQIRENEEVSPGFKKRPCKCNRGSETVYHLYVRERGRSGTLTLEALESAVLSKFNSLKHVPIWKPERPEIIRGGDELKVYKIYPVGLTQRQALYNFTFEGDAGFRSHVEKNPCAKFEVIFV
;
A
#
# COMPACT_ATOMS: atom_id res chain seq x y z
N MET A 1 37.98 10.66 33.45
CA MET A 1 38.47 11.21 34.73
C MET A 1 37.70 12.52 34.98
N GLY A 2 37.01 12.75 36.10
CA GLY A 2 36.68 11.83 37.21
C GLY A 2 37.03 12.34 38.61
N ILE A 3 36.32 13.35 39.09
CA ILE A 3 36.27 13.84 40.50
C ILE A 3 34.79 14.25 40.71
N LEU A 4 33.96 13.54 41.48
CA LEU A 4 33.81 13.52 42.96
C LEU A 4 33.30 14.88 43.52
N THR A 5 32.35 14.97 44.46
CA THR A 5 31.88 13.99 45.46
C THR A 5 30.44 14.25 45.96
N ASN A 6 29.75 13.19 46.42
CA ASN A 6 28.78 13.03 47.56
C ASN A 6 27.89 14.21 48.05
N LEU A 7 26.57 14.09 48.31
CA LEU A 7 25.68 13.11 49.00
C LEU A 7 25.34 13.42 50.48
N ARG A 8 24.11 13.06 50.88
CA ARG A 8 23.37 13.24 52.18
C ARG A 8 22.67 14.61 52.36
N GLY A 9 21.53 14.70 53.07
CA GLY A 9 20.72 13.66 53.72
C GLY A 9 19.38 14.20 54.28
N SER A 10 18.43 13.32 54.63
CA SER A 10 17.03 13.67 54.96
C SER A 10 16.65 13.40 56.43
N ARG A 11 15.74 14.21 57.02
CA ARG A 11 14.63 13.73 57.89
C ARG A 11 13.61 14.79 58.40
N THR A 12 12.33 14.56 58.06
CA THR A 12 11.08 14.61 58.90
C THR A 12 10.81 15.70 59.96
N GLY A 13 9.61 16.33 59.92
CA GLY A 13 9.00 17.02 61.08
C GLY A 13 7.64 17.74 60.83
N THR A 14 6.60 17.32 61.56
CA THR A 14 5.23 17.89 61.79
C THR A 14 5.24 19.30 62.43
N THR A 15 4.18 20.14 62.57
CA THR A 15 2.67 20.05 62.63
C THR A 15 2.08 21.49 62.46
N GLN A 16 1.00 21.75 61.69
CA GLN A 16 -0.45 21.88 62.04
C GLN A 16 -0.97 23.31 62.46
N GLU A 17 -2.24 23.61 62.12
CA GLU A 17 -3.11 24.79 62.42
C GLU A 17 -2.88 26.09 61.59
N GLY A 18 -3.88 26.91 61.23
CA GLY A 18 -5.35 26.88 61.52
C GLY A 18 -6.20 27.73 60.53
N ILE A 19 -7.52 27.90 60.78
CA ILE A 19 -8.53 28.55 59.87
C ILE A 19 -9.36 29.62 60.63
N PRO A 20 -9.89 30.66 59.96
CA PRO A 20 -11.36 30.87 59.91
C PRO A 20 -11.88 31.29 58.50
N ILE A 21 -12.91 30.67 57.91
CA ILE A 21 -14.38 30.78 58.14
C ILE A 21 -15.04 32.04 57.56
N SER A 22 -15.96 31.86 56.61
CA SER A 22 -17.22 32.63 56.48
C SER A 22 -18.29 31.75 55.81
N ASN A 23 -19.58 32.02 56.06
CA ASN A 23 -20.70 31.11 55.78
C ASN A 23 -21.67 31.62 54.70
N GLY A 24 -22.39 30.68 54.06
CA GLY A 24 -23.57 30.96 53.25
C GLY A 24 -24.41 29.70 53.02
N VAL A 25 -25.60 29.62 53.64
CA VAL A 25 -26.48 28.43 53.59
C VAL A 25 -27.87 28.83 53.10
N SER A 26 -28.42 28.09 52.15
CA SER A 26 -29.87 28.00 51.92
C SER A 26 -30.25 26.62 51.36
N THR A 27 -31.35 26.05 51.87
CA THR A 27 -31.78 24.67 51.60
C THR A 27 -33.16 24.62 50.95
N VAL A 28 -33.35 23.80 49.91
CA VAL A 28 -34.68 23.46 49.37
C VAL A 28 -34.78 21.94 49.15
N ASN A 29 -36.00 21.41 49.24
CA ASN A 29 -36.31 20.00 49.46
C ASN A 29 -36.05 19.04 48.28
N LYS A 30 -35.73 17.79 48.64
CA LYS A 30 -35.81 16.62 47.74
C LYS A 30 -37.28 16.33 47.39
N ARG A 31 -37.57 15.96 46.13
CA ARG A 31 -38.73 15.13 45.78
C ARG A 31 -38.28 13.94 44.91
N LYS A 32 -38.94 12.80 45.06
CA LYS A 32 -38.50 11.51 44.52
C LYS A 32 -38.78 11.41 43.02
N TRP A 33 -37.74 11.27 42.19
CA TRP A 33 -37.82 10.72 40.83
C TRP A 33 -36.52 10.01 40.45
N SER A 34 -36.21 8.94 41.17
CA SER A 34 -35.20 7.94 40.79
C SER A 34 -35.84 6.56 40.91
N ASN A 35 -35.89 5.84 39.78
CA ASN A 35 -36.24 4.42 39.56
C ASN A 35 -36.63 4.16 38.08
N LEU A 36 -37.02 5.21 37.32
CA LEU A 36 -37.40 5.09 35.90
C LEU A 36 -36.23 5.17 34.92
N MET A 37 -35.09 5.75 35.31
CA MET A 37 -33.91 5.89 34.44
C MET A 37 -33.38 4.55 33.89
N PRO A 38 -33.19 3.49 34.70
CA PRO A 38 -32.73 2.19 34.19
C PRO A 38 -33.69 1.57 33.17
N LEU A 39 -35.01 1.74 33.37
CA LEU A 39 -36.03 1.26 32.44
C LEU A 39 -36.03 2.05 31.12
N PHE A 40 -35.83 3.38 31.18
CA PHE A 40 -35.73 4.20 29.97
C PHE A 40 -34.48 3.86 29.15
N VAL A 41 -33.32 3.70 29.79
CA VAL A 41 -32.07 3.28 29.12
C VAL A 41 -32.22 1.87 28.53
N ALA A 42 -32.81 0.92 29.26
CA ALA A 42 -33.10 -0.40 28.73
C ALA A 42 -34.05 -0.36 27.51
N PHE A 43 -35.09 0.48 27.53
CA PHE A 43 -36.01 0.62 26.40
C PHE A 43 -35.33 1.25 25.16
N VAL A 44 -34.45 2.24 25.34
CA VAL A 44 -33.67 2.83 24.25
C VAL A 44 -32.71 1.80 23.65
N VAL A 45 -31.96 1.06 24.47
CA VAL A 45 -31.02 0.03 24.00
C VAL A 45 -31.77 -1.12 23.28
N ILE A 46 -32.93 -1.56 23.79
CA ILE A 46 -33.75 -2.59 23.13
C ILE A 46 -34.34 -2.05 21.81
N ALA A 47 -34.72 -0.76 21.75
CA ALA A 47 -35.19 -0.13 20.52
C ALA A 47 -34.07 0.01 19.46
N GLU A 48 -32.85 0.40 19.87
CA GLU A 48 -31.70 0.47 18.96
C GLU A 48 -31.29 -0.92 18.45
N ILE A 49 -31.25 -1.94 19.31
CA ILE A 49 -30.99 -3.33 18.89
C ILE A 49 -32.09 -3.82 17.93
N GLY A 50 -33.35 -3.50 18.19
CA GLY A 50 -34.47 -3.81 17.28
C GLY A 50 -34.44 -3.06 15.95
N PHE A 51 -33.86 -1.85 15.92
CA PHE A 51 -33.69 -1.04 14.72
C PHE A 51 -32.51 -1.53 13.87
N LEU A 52 -31.36 -1.79 14.49
CA LEU A 52 -30.18 -2.36 13.85
C LEU A 52 -30.46 -3.77 13.30
N GLY A 53 -31.15 -4.61 14.07
CA GLY A 53 -31.56 -5.96 13.65
C GLY A 53 -32.52 -5.98 12.44
N ARG A 54 -33.21 -4.87 12.14
CA ARG A 54 -34.05 -4.73 10.94
C ARG A 54 -33.33 -4.18 9.72
N LEU A 55 -32.19 -3.48 9.89
CA LEU A 55 -31.44 -2.90 8.77
C LEU A 55 -30.44 -3.87 8.12
N ASP A 56 -29.97 -4.88 8.86
CA ASP A 56 -28.86 -5.73 8.41
C ASP A 56 -29.30 -7.07 7.76
N MET A 57 -30.47 -7.59 8.16
CA MET A 57 -30.98 -8.87 7.64
C MET A 57 -31.21 -8.88 6.12
N ALA A 58 -31.61 -7.75 5.54
CA ALA A 58 -31.90 -7.65 4.11
C ALA A 58 -30.65 -7.63 3.21
N LYS A 59 -29.49 -7.19 3.72
CA LYS A 59 -28.21 -7.27 3.00
C LYS A 59 -27.53 -8.61 3.20
N ASN A 60 -27.55 -9.14 4.43
CA ASN A 60 -26.87 -10.39 4.74
C ASN A 60 -27.56 -11.62 4.15
N ALA A 61 -28.89 -11.61 3.96
CA ALA A 61 -29.59 -12.70 3.25
C ALA A 61 -29.04 -12.91 1.83
N ALA A 62 -28.99 -11.84 1.02
CA ALA A 62 -28.45 -11.88 -0.35
C ALA A 62 -26.95 -12.25 -0.39
N LEU A 63 -26.20 -11.95 0.67
CA LEU A 63 -24.78 -12.31 0.80
C LEU A 63 -24.60 -13.80 1.15
N VAL A 64 -25.49 -14.38 1.96
CA VAL A 64 -25.47 -15.81 2.31
C VAL A 64 -25.96 -16.68 1.15
N ASP A 65 -27.06 -16.31 0.48
CA ASP A 65 -27.58 -17.06 -0.68
C ASP A 65 -26.54 -17.13 -1.81
N SER A 66 -25.79 -16.04 -2.03
CA SER A 66 -24.69 -15.98 -2.99
C SER A 66 -23.50 -16.88 -2.64
N TRP A 67 -23.34 -17.32 -1.39
CA TRP A 67 -22.29 -18.26 -0.98
C TRP A 67 -22.75 -19.72 -1.09
N THR A 68 -24.04 -20.02 -0.90
CA THR A 68 -24.54 -21.39 -1.04
C THR A 68 -24.55 -21.88 -2.49
N ASP A 69 -24.88 -21.02 -3.45
CA ASP A 69 -24.90 -21.40 -4.89
C ASP A 69 -23.50 -21.67 -5.47
N LEU A 70 -22.44 -21.10 -4.88
CA LEU A 70 -21.06 -21.30 -5.35
C LEU A 70 -20.48 -22.69 -5.00
N PHE A 71 -21.02 -23.38 -4.00
CA PHE A 71 -20.53 -24.70 -3.55
C PHE A 71 -21.47 -25.87 -3.90
N ALA A 72 -22.58 -25.61 -4.59
CA ALA A 72 -23.62 -26.60 -4.90
C ALA A 72 -23.58 -27.17 -6.35
N ARG A 73 -22.39 -27.34 -6.94
CA ARG A 73 -22.25 -28.04 -8.25
C ARG A 73 -21.89 -29.52 -8.09
N SER A 74 -22.94 -30.34 -7.97
CA SER A 74 -22.86 -31.79 -8.21
C SER A 74 -22.65 -32.09 -9.71
N PRO A 75 -22.06 -33.24 -10.09
CA PRO A 75 -21.88 -33.61 -11.50
C PRO A 75 -23.23 -33.83 -12.21
N PRO A 76 -23.29 -33.62 -13.54
CA PRO A 76 -24.55 -33.64 -14.28
C PRO A 76 -25.16 -35.05 -14.37
N SER A 77 -26.44 -35.16 -14.01
CA SER A 77 -27.27 -36.33 -14.27
C SER A 77 -27.78 -36.33 -15.72
N HIS A 78 -27.73 -37.48 -16.39
CA HIS A 78 -28.37 -37.65 -17.70
C HIS A 78 -29.90 -37.49 -17.59
N GLU A 79 -30.49 -36.58 -18.35
CA GLU A 79 -31.92 -36.59 -18.66
C GLU A 79 -32.19 -37.19 -20.05
N VAL A 80 -33.35 -37.82 -20.20
CA VAL A 80 -33.73 -38.61 -21.39
C VAL A 80 -34.80 -37.85 -22.18
N VAL A 81 -34.49 -37.50 -23.42
CA VAL A 81 -35.46 -36.91 -24.36
C VAL A 81 -36.10 -38.01 -25.21
N HIS A 82 -37.43 -38.15 -25.14
CA HIS A 82 -38.18 -39.15 -25.88
C HIS A 82 -38.83 -38.58 -27.16
N GLY A 83 -38.37 -39.05 -28.31
CA GLY A 83 -39.22 -39.50 -29.43
C GLY A 83 -39.83 -38.50 -30.41
N VAL A 84 -39.40 -38.60 -31.68
CA VAL A 84 -40.28 -38.60 -32.87
C VAL A 84 -39.73 -39.67 -33.85
N ASP A 85 -40.61 -40.48 -34.46
CA ASP A 85 -40.24 -41.57 -35.38
C ASP A 85 -39.92 -41.10 -36.82
N GLY A 86 -39.09 -41.85 -37.57
CA GLY A 86 -38.64 -41.43 -38.91
C GLY A 86 -37.87 -42.42 -39.81
N LEU A 87 -38.17 -43.73 -39.77
CA LEU A 87 -37.83 -44.80 -40.74
C LEU A 87 -36.70 -44.58 -41.79
N GLY A 88 -35.61 -45.38 -41.72
CA GLY A 88 -34.68 -45.59 -42.84
C GLY A 88 -33.63 -46.69 -42.58
N LEU A 89 -33.52 -47.71 -43.44
CA LEU A 89 -32.58 -48.84 -43.29
C LEU A 89 -31.20 -48.54 -43.92
N GLY A 90 -30.12 -48.95 -43.25
CA GLY A 90 -28.77 -49.01 -43.81
C GLY A 90 -27.75 -49.63 -42.85
N LEU A 91 -27.20 -50.80 -43.19
CA LEU A 91 -26.19 -51.50 -42.38
C LEU A 91 -24.76 -51.02 -42.76
N THR A 92 -23.91 -50.70 -41.78
CA THR A 92 -22.63 -51.43 -41.52
C THR A 92 -21.76 -50.78 -40.42
N GLY A 93 -21.18 -51.65 -39.57
CA GLY A 93 -19.84 -51.56 -38.96
C GLY A 93 -19.29 -50.22 -38.42
N GLY A 94 -19.24 -50.09 -37.09
CA GLY A 94 -18.39 -49.10 -36.40
C GLY A 94 -18.98 -48.64 -35.08
N GLY A 95 -18.36 -49.00 -33.96
CA GLY A 95 -18.74 -48.50 -32.64
C GLY A 95 -18.13 -47.12 -32.38
N ASP A 96 -18.68 -46.08 -33.00
CA ASP A 96 -18.19 -44.72 -32.82
C ASP A 96 -18.54 -44.18 -31.43
N ARG A 97 -17.59 -44.31 -30.50
CA ARG A 97 -17.57 -43.51 -29.28
C ARG A 97 -17.06 -42.13 -29.68
N SER A 98 -17.97 -41.17 -29.73
CA SER A 98 -17.68 -39.74 -29.84
C SER A 98 -16.86 -39.28 -28.63
N LEU A 99 -15.55 -39.52 -28.69
CA LEU A 99 -14.57 -38.86 -27.85
C LEU A 99 -14.54 -37.40 -28.28
N GLU A 100 -15.18 -36.53 -27.49
CA GLU A 100 -14.87 -35.11 -27.53
C GLU A 100 -13.36 -34.98 -27.29
N LEU A 101 -12.65 -34.47 -28.30
CA LEU A 101 -11.20 -34.26 -28.22
C LEU A 101 -10.96 -33.11 -27.25
N GLU A 102 -10.65 -33.47 -25.99
CA GLU A 102 -10.22 -32.55 -24.92
C GLU A 102 -9.27 -31.50 -25.50
N SER A 103 -9.67 -30.22 -25.43
CA SER A 103 -8.95 -29.19 -26.19
C SER A 103 -7.56 -28.97 -25.62
N CYS A 104 -6.71 -28.30 -26.41
CA CYS A 104 -5.37 -27.91 -25.97
C CYS A 104 -5.47 -27.07 -24.68
N GLU A 105 -6.49 -26.22 -24.65
CA GLU A 105 -6.89 -25.33 -23.57
C GLU A 105 -7.41 -26.10 -22.33
N ASP A 106 -8.39 -27.01 -22.49
CA ASP A 106 -8.95 -27.80 -21.38
C ASP A 106 -7.89 -28.72 -20.74
N TRP A 107 -7.09 -29.38 -21.58
CA TRP A 107 -5.99 -30.24 -21.13
C TRP A 107 -4.95 -29.45 -20.32
N LEU A 108 -4.66 -28.21 -20.74
CA LEU A 108 -3.78 -27.31 -19.99
C LEU A 108 -4.39 -26.91 -18.66
N GLU A 109 -5.65 -26.44 -18.59
CA GLU A 109 -6.27 -26.05 -17.31
C GLU A 109 -6.32 -27.23 -16.31
N LYS A 110 -6.54 -28.45 -16.80
CA LYS A 110 -6.59 -29.71 -16.04
C LYS A 110 -5.22 -30.20 -15.55
N GLU A 111 -4.21 -30.30 -16.41
CA GLU A 111 -2.89 -30.81 -16.00
C GLU A 111 -2.07 -29.79 -15.21
N ASP A 112 -2.38 -28.49 -15.37
CA ASP A 112 -1.76 -27.38 -14.64
C ASP A 112 -2.25 -27.22 -13.19
N ALA A 113 -3.33 -27.90 -12.82
CA ALA A 113 -3.86 -27.95 -11.46
C ALA A 113 -2.89 -28.70 -10.51
N VAL A 114 -1.87 -27.99 -10.03
CA VAL A 114 -0.91 -28.46 -9.04
C VAL A 114 -1.35 -28.10 -7.61
N GLU A 115 -1.37 -29.09 -6.74
CA GLU A 115 -1.52 -28.89 -5.29
C GLU A 115 -0.13 -28.65 -4.67
N TYR A 116 0.00 -27.60 -3.87
CA TYR A 116 1.23 -27.30 -3.13
C TYR A 116 1.19 -27.94 -1.74
N SER A 117 2.35 -28.37 -1.25
CA SER A 117 2.53 -29.04 0.05
C SER A 117 1.97 -28.28 1.25
N ARG A 118 1.94 -26.95 1.21
CA ARG A 118 1.43 -26.08 2.29
C ARG A 118 0.25 -25.22 1.83
N ASN A 119 -0.90 -25.45 2.48
CA ASN A 119 -2.05 -24.57 2.40
C ASN A 119 -1.91 -23.45 3.45
N PHE A 120 -1.68 -22.21 2.99
CA PHE A 120 -1.44 -21.07 3.90
C PHE A 120 -2.67 -20.59 4.67
N ASP A 121 -3.88 -21.01 4.32
CA ASP A 121 -5.10 -20.67 5.07
C ASP A 121 -5.22 -21.53 6.34
N LYS A 122 -4.63 -22.73 6.32
CA LYS A 122 -4.51 -23.66 7.46
C LYS A 122 -3.18 -23.50 8.20
N GLU A 123 -2.10 -23.25 7.47
CA GLU A 123 -0.73 -23.13 7.97
C GLU A 123 -0.11 -21.80 7.54
N PRO A 124 -0.55 -20.68 8.15
CA PRO A 124 -0.18 -19.32 7.76
C PRO A 124 1.33 -19.07 7.84
N ILE A 125 1.81 -18.10 7.08
CA ILE A 125 3.18 -17.58 7.17
C ILE A 125 3.41 -16.99 8.55
N LEU A 126 4.49 -17.40 9.21
CA LEU A 126 4.85 -16.99 10.57
C LEU A 126 6.04 -16.04 10.56
N VAL A 127 5.84 -14.78 10.95
CA VAL A 127 6.90 -13.76 11.02
C VAL A 127 7.16 -13.34 12.48
N SER A 128 8.40 -13.49 12.91
CA SER A 128 8.86 -13.21 14.28
C SER A 128 9.71 -11.94 14.36
N GLY A 129 10.03 -11.48 15.58
CA GLY A 129 10.82 -10.27 15.81
C GLY A 129 10.06 -8.95 15.62
N ALA A 130 8.76 -9.00 15.30
CA ALA A 130 7.88 -7.84 15.35
C ALA A 130 7.55 -7.49 16.80
N GLU A 131 8.48 -6.83 17.50
CA GLU A 131 8.26 -6.33 18.85
C GLU A 131 7.09 -5.33 18.88
N GLN A 132 6.12 -5.55 19.77
CA GLN A 132 5.07 -4.57 20.09
C GLN A 132 5.67 -3.26 20.65
N SER A 133 6.88 -3.31 21.20
CA SER A 133 7.69 -2.16 21.62
C SER A 133 8.35 -1.38 20.47
N VAL A 134 8.55 -1.98 19.28
CA VAL A 134 9.13 -1.28 18.12
C VAL A 134 8.07 -0.48 17.35
N LEU A 135 6.81 -0.92 17.36
CA LEU A 135 5.66 -0.05 17.01
C LEU A 135 5.70 1.23 17.86
N SER A 136 5.86 1.07 19.17
CA SER A 136 5.97 2.18 20.11
C SER A 136 7.08 3.19 19.77
N SER A 137 8.22 2.80 19.18
CA SER A 137 9.24 3.81 18.82
C SER A 137 8.82 4.72 17.65
N CYS A 138 7.70 4.43 16.98
CA CYS A 138 7.06 5.27 15.97
C CYS A 138 6.00 6.22 16.54
N TYR A 139 6.03 6.55 17.84
CA TYR A 139 5.06 7.37 18.62
C TYR A 139 4.56 8.71 18.02
N VAL A 140 5.10 9.18 16.89
CA VAL A 140 4.57 10.35 16.15
C VAL A 140 3.41 9.96 15.20
N PHE A 141 3.32 8.70 14.77
CA PHE A 141 2.28 8.19 13.85
C PHE A 141 1.21 7.34 14.54
N ASP A 142 1.56 6.59 15.60
CA ASP A 142 0.64 5.69 16.34
C ASP A 142 -0.61 6.37 16.93
N PHE A 143 -0.67 7.70 17.02
CA PHE A 143 -1.85 8.42 17.54
C PHE A 143 -3.10 8.31 16.64
N LEU A 144 -2.96 7.73 15.44
CA LEU A 144 -4.07 7.35 14.56
C LEU A 144 -4.32 5.83 14.48
N ASP A 145 -3.49 4.98 15.11
CA ASP A 145 -3.67 3.52 15.08
C ASP A 145 -4.83 3.07 15.99
N ARG A 146 -6.05 3.18 15.46
CA ARG A 146 -7.21 2.38 15.88
C ARG A 146 -7.38 1.12 15.00
N SER A 147 -6.36 0.78 14.21
CA SER A 147 -6.25 -0.36 13.29
C SER A 147 -5.58 -1.61 13.89
N ALA A 148 -5.42 -1.66 15.22
CA ALA A 148 -5.47 -2.91 15.97
C ALA A 148 -6.77 -3.73 15.69
N LYS A 149 -7.77 -3.10 15.06
CA LYS A 149 -8.77 -3.78 14.24
C LYS A 149 -8.14 -4.37 12.96
N GLU A 150 -7.72 -5.63 13.06
CA GLU A 150 -7.78 -6.66 12.01
C GLU A 150 -7.24 -6.27 10.61
N TRP A 151 -6.15 -6.92 10.18
CA TRP A 151 -5.72 -6.93 8.77
C TRP A 151 -6.80 -7.58 7.89
N ARG A 152 -7.78 -6.79 7.41
CA ARG A 152 -9.11 -7.26 6.98
C ARG A 152 -9.13 -8.31 5.87
N SER A 153 -8.12 -8.35 5.01
CA SER A 153 -7.85 -9.48 4.13
C SER A 153 -6.41 -9.42 3.61
N CYS A 154 -5.55 -10.33 4.09
CA CYS A 154 -4.35 -10.70 3.34
C CYS A 154 -4.68 -11.89 2.44
N SER A 155 -4.22 -11.90 1.19
CA SER A 155 -4.48 -12.99 0.23
C SER A 155 -3.69 -14.28 0.50
N VAL A 156 -3.01 -14.32 1.64
CA VAL A 156 -2.23 -15.44 2.18
C VAL A 156 -2.40 -15.37 3.71
N GLY A 157 -2.72 -16.49 4.36
CA GLY A 157 -2.73 -16.54 5.83
C GLY A 157 -1.37 -16.11 6.42
N CYS A 158 -1.39 -15.18 7.37
CA CYS A 158 -0.23 -14.37 7.72
C CYS A 158 -0.29 -13.92 9.19
N HIS A 159 0.60 -14.44 10.03
CA HIS A 159 0.65 -14.14 11.47
C HIS A 159 2.00 -13.52 11.86
N PHE A 160 1.95 -12.49 12.71
CA PHE A 160 3.12 -11.84 13.31
C PHE A 160 3.15 -12.08 14.82
N GLY A 161 4.32 -12.45 15.36
CA GLY A 161 4.52 -12.61 16.81
C GLY A 161 5.53 -13.71 17.17
N VAL A 162 5.46 -14.17 18.43
CA VAL A 162 6.25 -15.29 18.94
C VAL A 162 5.30 -16.42 19.31
N ASP A 163 5.19 -17.43 18.45
CA ASP A 163 4.44 -18.67 18.73
C ASP A 163 5.35 -19.65 19.48
N ALA A 164 5.03 -19.94 20.74
CA ALA A 164 5.85 -20.72 21.67
C ALA A 164 5.79 -22.24 21.40
N GLY A 165 6.09 -22.64 20.16
CA GLY A 165 6.07 -24.02 19.71
C GLY A 165 6.32 -24.22 18.21
N LYS A 166 6.25 -23.16 17.39
CA LYS A 166 6.49 -23.23 15.94
C LYS A 166 7.73 -22.43 15.54
N LYS A 167 8.53 -23.01 14.64
CA LYS A 167 9.62 -22.28 13.98
C LYS A 167 9.00 -21.25 13.02
N PRO A 168 9.42 -19.97 13.05
CA PRO A 168 8.94 -18.96 12.13
C PRO A 168 9.57 -19.10 10.74
N ASP A 169 8.81 -18.74 9.70
CA ASP A 169 9.30 -18.64 8.31
C ASP A 169 10.32 -17.50 8.18
N ALA A 170 10.07 -16.38 8.88
CA ALA A 170 10.94 -15.20 8.86
C ALA A 170 11.11 -14.55 10.24
N ALA A 171 12.17 -13.76 10.41
CA ALA A 171 12.47 -12.98 11.60
C ALA A 171 13.02 -11.61 11.21
N PHE A 172 12.55 -10.53 11.86
CA PHE A 172 13.19 -9.22 11.73
C PHE A 172 14.58 -9.21 12.41
N GLY A 173 15.55 -8.58 11.76
CA GLY A 173 16.95 -8.58 12.18
C GLY A 173 17.75 -9.76 11.62
N LEU A 174 18.97 -9.93 12.13
CA LEU A 174 19.90 -10.98 11.69
C LEU A 174 19.41 -12.39 12.10
N PRO A 175 19.73 -13.44 11.33
CA PRO A 175 19.10 -14.75 11.47
C PRO A 175 19.50 -15.45 12.78
N GLN A 176 18.51 -15.77 13.61
CA GLN A 176 18.70 -16.45 14.90
C GLN A 176 18.62 -17.98 14.80
N GLN A 177 18.04 -18.52 13.72
CA GLN A 177 17.82 -19.96 13.55
C GLN A 177 17.98 -20.39 12.07
N ALA A 178 18.54 -21.58 11.84
CA ALA A 178 18.81 -22.09 10.51
C ALA A 178 17.53 -22.30 9.68
N GLY A 179 17.49 -21.72 8.48
CA GLY A 179 16.36 -21.79 7.56
C GLY A 179 15.13 -20.99 7.99
N THR A 180 15.32 -19.91 8.75
CA THR A 180 14.35 -18.82 8.93
C THR A 180 14.90 -17.61 8.20
N ALA A 181 14.10 -16.96 7.35
CA ALA A 181 14.52 -15.82 6.55
C ALA A 181 14.82 -14.59 7.43
N SER A 182 15.98 -13.95 7.26
CA SER A 182 16.30 -12.70 7.95
C SER A 182 15.74 -11.49 7.20
N VAL A 183 15.04 -10.61 7.91
CA VAL A 183 14.33 -9.46 7.32
C VAL A 183 14.91 -8.15 7.84
N LEU A 184 15.46 -7.34 6.93
CA LEU A 184 15.77 -5.94 7.22
C LEU A 184 14.52 -5.11 6.96
N ARG A 185 14.06 -4.34 7.95
CA ARG A 185 13.03 -3.32 7.77
C ARG A 185 13.51 -1.99 8.34
N SER A 186 13.52 -0.96 7.51
CA SER A 186 13.89 0.41 7.88
C SER A 186 13.20 1.40 6.96
N MET A 187 12.84 2.59 7.46
CA MET A 187 12.36 3.71 6.63
C MET A 187 13.35 4.89 6.65
N GLU A 188 14.57 4.64 7.10
CA GLU A 188 15.69 5.60 7.19
C GLU A 188 16.66 5.45 6.00
N SER A 189 17.20 6.58 5.54
CA SER A 189 18.11 6.67 4.40
C SER A 189 19.44 5.94 4.62
N ALA A 190 19.91 5.21 3.61
CA ALA A 190 21.21 4.54 3.61
C ALA A 190 22.40 5.51 3.71
N GLN A 191 22.22 6.79 3.36
CA GLN A 191 23.23 7.81 3.64
C GLN A 191 23.51 8.01 5.13
N TYR A 192 22.60 7.64 6.05
CA TYR A 192 22.83 7.67 7.49
C TYR A 192 23.22 6.30 8.05
N TYR A 193 22.55 5.25 7.58
CA TYR A 193 22.65 3.87 8.06
C TYR A 193 23.06 2.97 6.88
N GLY A 194 24.37 2.73 6.71
CA GLY A 194 24.89 2.00 5.55
C GLY A 194 24.32 0.58 5.38
N GLU A 195 23.84 -0.02 6.47
CA GLU A 195 23.08 -1.27 6.49
C GLU A 195 21.78 -1.24 5.66
N ASN A 196 21.20 -0.05 5.39
CA ASN A 196 20.00 0.11 4.55
C ASN A 196 20.33 0.19 3.05
N ASN A 197 21.61 0.26 2.65
CA ASN A 197 21.99 0.13 1.25
C ASN A 197 21.67 -1.29 0.77
N ILE A 198 20.86 -1.43 -0.28
CA ILE A 198 20.31 -2.73 -0.70
C ILE A 198 21.42 -3.74 -1.09
N ASP A 199 22.48 -3.31 -1.76
CA ASP A 199 23.60 -4.18 -2.18
C ASP A 199 24.52 -4.60 -1.03
N GLN A 200 24.44 -3.91 0.11
CA GLN A 200 25.04 -4.31 1.38
C GLN A 200 24.07 -5.20 2.18
N ALA A 201 22.79 -4.83 2.25
CA ALA A 201 21.74 -5.54 2.99
C ALA A 201 21.55 -6.99 2.50
N ARG A 202 21.46 -7.19 1.18
CA ARG A 202 21.30 -8.52 0.53
C ARG A 202 22.48 -9.49 0.79
N ARG A 203 23.54 -9.06 1.50
CA ARG A 203 24.66 -9.93 1.93
C ARG A 203 24.43 -10.61 3.29
N GLY A 204 23.47 -10.12 4.09
CA GLY A 204 23.13 -10.67 5.41
C GLY A 204 21.62 -10.86 5.67
N TYR A 205 20.78 -10.27 4.83
CA TYR A 205 19.32 -10.37 4.90
C TYR A 205 18.75 -11.14 3.72
N SER A 206 17.83 -12.06 4.01
CA SER A 206 17.06 -12.83 3.02
C SER A 206 15.97 -11.99 2.35
N VAL A 207 15.44 -10.98 3.04
CA VAL A 207 14.45 -10.03 2.52
C VAL A 207 14.81 -8.61 2.99
N VAL A 208 14.87 -7.67 2.05
CA VAL A 208 15.14 -6.25 2.30
C VAL A 208 13.87 -5.43 2.11
N MET A 209 13.55 -4.60 3.12
CA MET A 209 12.37 -3.73 3.16
C MET A 209 12.78 -2.29 3.52
N THR A 210 13.14 -1.48 2.52
CA THR A 210 13.42 -0.03 2.72
C THR A 210 12.47 0.85 1.92
N THR A 211 12.63 2.19 2.00
CA THR A 211 11.87 3.14 1.16
C THR A 211 12.08 2.91 -0.33
N SER A 212 13.22 2.35 -0.74
CA SER A 212 13.49 2.13 -2.16
C SER A 212 12.64 1.05 -2.78
N LEU A 213 12.10 1.35 -3.96
CA LEU A 213 11.28 0.46 -4.76
C LEU A 213 12.10 -0.68 -5.39
N SER A 214 13.44 -0.62 -5.27
CA SER A 214 14.39 -1.73 -5.55
C SER A 214 14.46 -2.77 -4.41
N SER A 215 13.81 -2.51 -3.28
CA SER A 215 13.64 -3.47 -2.18
C SER A 215 12.82 -4.68 -2.60
N ASP A 216 13.01 -5.79 -1.89
CA ASP A 216 12.26 -7.03 -2.09
C ASP A 216 10.79 -6.86 -1.67
N VAL A 217 10.53 -6.05 -0.63
CA VAL A 217 9.21 -5.51 -0.29
C VAL A 217 9.32 -4.04 0.16
N PRO A 218 9.09 -3.06 -0.76
CA PRO A 218 9.26 -1.63 -0.45
C PRO A 218 8.31 -1.08 0.61
N VAL A 219 8.79 -0.12 1.42
CA VAL A 219 8.07 0.52 2.53
C VAL A 219 8.19 2.04 2.41
N GLY A 220 7.42 2.63 1.50
CA GLY A 220 7.34 4.09 1.29
C GLY A 220 6.40 4.79 2.27
N TYR A 221 6.50 6.12 2.37
CA TYR A 221 5.66 6.97 3.21
C TYR A 221 4.36 7.40 2.49
N PHE A 222 3.68 6.48 1.82
CA PHE A 222 2.48 6.77 1.03
C PHE A 222 1.46 5.65 1.09
N SER A 223 0.18 6.03 1.22
CA SER A 223 -1.00 5.19 1.01
C SER A 223 -2.24 6.08 0.91
N TRP A 224 -3.32 5.57 0.31
CA TRP A 224 -4.62 6.26 0.32
C TRP A 224 -5.29 6.24 1.70
N ALA A 225 -4.94 5.27 2.55
CA ALA A 225 -5.53 5.08 3.88
C ALA A 225 -4.94 6.04 4.94
N GLU A 226 -3.63 6.29 4.91
CA GLU A 226 -2.94 7.16 5.88
C GLU A 226 -2.91 8.63 5.43
N TYR A 227 -2.93 8.89 4.12
CA TYR A 227 -2.80 10.22 3.54
C TYR A 227 -4.03 10.56 2.68
N ASP A 228 -4.83 11.53 3.13
CA ASP A 228 -5.89 12.15 2.31
C ASP A 228 -5.27 13.05 1.21
N ILE A 229 -4.61 12.41 0.25
CA ILE A 229 -3.91 13.08 -0.86
C ILE A 229 -4.89 13.86 -1.73
N MET A 230 -6.18 13.50 -1.74
CA MET A 230 -7.25 14.21 -2.45
C MET A 230 -7.99 15.26 -1.61
N ALA A 231 -7.53 15.53 -0.38
CA ALA A 231 -8.12 16.54 0.51
C ALA A 231 -8.38 17.88 -0.20
N PRO A 232 -9.58 18.50 -0.04
CA PRO A 232 -9.91 19.77 -0.67
C PRO A 232 -8.91 20.89 -0.36
N VAL A 233 -8.42 21.56 -1.41
CA VAL A 233 -7.47 22.68 -1.30
C VAL A 233 -8.11 23.83 -0.52
N GLN A 234 -7.42 24.29 0.53
CA GLN A 234 -7.87 25.41 1.35
C GLN A 234 -7.36 26.76 0.82
N PRO A 235 -8.05 27.88 1.12
CA PRO A 235 -7.55 29.22 0.81
C PRO A 235 -6.17 29.48 1.44
N LYS A 236 -5.24 30.00 0.62
CA LYS A 236 -3.87 30.30 1.05
C LYS A 236 -3.83 31.70 1.67
N THR A 237 -3.93 31.74 3.00
CA THR A 237 -4.15 32.95 3.80
C THR A 237 -2.89 33.49 4.48
N GLU A 238 -1.78 32.75 4.48
CA GLU A 238 -0.54 33.19 5.14
C GLU A 238 0.27 34.18 4.30
N ASN A 239 0.91 35.13 4.99
CA ASN A 239 1.67 36.22 4.36
C ASN A 239 3.10 35.83 3.95
N ALA A 240 3.57 34.64 4.32
CA ALA A 240 4.81 34.07 3.81
C ALA A 240 4.49 33.07 2.70
N LEU A 241 5.37 32.98 1.69
CA LEU A 241 5.11 32.15 0.52
C LEU A 241 5.18 30.66 0.85
N ALA A 242 6.12 30.27 1.71
CA ALA A 242 6.33 28.90 2.14
C ALA A 242 6.40 28.75 3.66
N ALA A 243 6.20 27.53 4.15
CA ALA A 243 6.55 27.14 5.51
C ALA A 243 7.55 25.96 5.52
N ALA A 244 8.35 25.90 6.59
CA ALA A 244 9.40 24.90 6.79
C ALA A 244 9.31 24.23 8.17
N PHE A 245 9.33 22.89 8.18
CA PHE A 245 9.24 22.06 9.38
C PHE A 245 10.51 21.21 9.58
N ILE A 246 11.67 21.88 9.56
CA ILE A 246 12.99 21.23 9.60
C ILE A 246 13.58 21.35 11.01
N SER A 247 13.79 20.20 11.69
CA SER A 247 14.34 20.16 13.06
C SER A 247 15.69 19.45 13.20
N ASN A 248 16.12 18.65 12.21
CA ASN A 248 17.49 18.14 12.13
C ASN A 248 18.32 19.11 11.27
N CYS A 249 19.23 19.85 11.90
CA CYS A 249 20.07 20.83 11.20
C CYS A 249 21.39 20.22 10.66
N GLY A 250 21.78 19.03 11.13
CA GLY A 250 22.96 18.28 10.68
C GLY A 250 22.64 17.36 9.50
N ALA A 251 22.09 17.90 8.42
CA ALA A 251 21.71 17.12 7.24
C ALA A 251 22.93 16.69 6.40
N ARG A 252 22.83 15.54 5.72
CA ARG A 252 23.84 15.03 4.77
C ARG A 252 23.61 15.55 3.33
N ASN A 253 22.98 16.72 3.21
CA ASN A 253 22.71 17.41 1.95
C ASN A 253 22.71 18.95 2.12
N PHE A 254 22.48 19.68 1.04
CA PHE A 254 22.59 21.15 0.98
C PHE A 254 21.32 21.92 1.45
N ARG A 255 20.39 21.26 2.18
CA ARG A 255 19.03 21.80 2.38
C ARG A 255 18.96 23.11 3.17
N LEU A 256 19.87 23.35 4.11
CA LEU A 256 19.91 24.60 4.87
C LEU A 256 20.52 25.73 4.04
N GLN A 257 21.58 25.43 3.27
CA GLN A 257 22.19 26.37 2.34
C GLN A 257 21.18 26.84 1.28
N ALA A 258 20.27 25.95 0.85
CA ALA A 258 19.13 26.28 0.00
C ALA A 258 18.04 27.10 0.73
N LEU A 259 17.67 26.75 1.95
CA LEU A 259 16.73 27.54 2.79
C LEU A 259 17.21 28.98 2.96
N GLU A 260 18.44 29.17 3.44
CA GLU A 260 19.08 30.48 3.56
C GLU A 260 19.15 31.21 2.20
N ALA A 261 19.40 30.50 1.10
CA ALA A 261 19.48 31.12 -0.22
C ALA A 261 18.12 31.59 -0.74
N LEU A 262 17.03 30.86 -0.48
CA LEU A 262 15.66 31.32 -0.73
C LEU A 262 15.33 32.57 0.11
N GLU A 263 15.66 32.57 1.40
CA GLU A 263 15.51 33.73 2.29
C GLU A 263 16.31 34.94 1.78
N ARG A 264 17.59 34.75 1.43
CA ARG A 264 18.48 35.78 0.85
C ARG A 264 17.97 36.32 -0.50
N LEU A 265 17.28 35.49 -1.29
CA LEU A 265 16.59 35.90 -2.52
C LEU A 265 15.22 36.57 -2.27
N ASN A 266 14.91 36.91 -1.00
CA ASN A 266 13.65 37.52 -0.57
C ASN A 266 12.43 36.67 -0.95
N VAL A 267 12.50 35.35 -0.71
CA VAL A 267 11.33 34.48 -0.54
C VAL A 267 11.03 34.45 0.95
N LYS A 268 9.87 34.98 1.37
CA LYS A 268 9.48 34.94 2.79
C LYS A 268 9.05 33.53 3.17
N ILE A 269 9.69 32.96 4.19
CA ILE A 269 9.51 31.57 4.65
C ILE A 269 9.28 31.57 6.16
N ASP A 270 8.19 30.94 6.61
CA ASP A 270 7.89 30.75 8.03
C ASP A 270 8.45 29.38 8.49
N SER A 271 9.53 29.40 9.28
CA SER A 271 10.21 28.22 9.80
C SER A 271 9.70 27.90 11.21
N TYR A 272 8.93 26.81 11.33
CA TYR A 272 8.37 26.27 12.58
C TYR A 272 9.27 25.20 13.23
N GLY A 273 10.19 24.62 12.46
CA GLY A 273 11.11 23.59 12.93
C GLY A 273 12.23 24.12 13.83
N GLY A 274 13.06 23.21 14.36
CA GLY A 274 14.22 23.56 15.19
C GLY A 274 15.32 24.35 14.48
N CYS A 275 15.39 24.30 13.14
CA CYS A 275 16.32 25.07 12.33
C CYS A 275 15.66 26.38 11.85
N HIS A 276 16.41 27.50 11.89
CA HIS A 276 15.96 28.89 11.65
C HIS A 276 14.92 29.41 12.66
N ARG A 277 13.83 28.65 12.90
CA ARG A 277 12.80 28.89 13.92
C ARG A 277 12.35 30.37 14.04
N ASN A 278 12.03 30.98 12.90
CA ASN A 278 11.57 32.38 12.85
C ASN A 278 10.05 32.53 13.15
N ARG A 279 9.32 31.41 13.30
CA ARG A 279 7.88 31.36 13.55
C ARG A 279 7.58 30.37 14.67
N ASP A 280 7.22 30.88 15.86
CA ASP A 280 6.84 30.04 16.99
C ASP A 280 5.37 29.58 16.92
N GLY A 281 5.13 28.34 17.37
CA GLY A 281 3.79 27.80 17.58
C GLY A 281 3.78 26.27 17.67
N ARG A 282 3.03 25.72 18.64
CA ARG A 282 2.64 24.29 18.61
C ARG A 282 1.44 24.15 17.67
N VAL A 283 1.71 24.17 16.37
CA VAL A 283 0.72 23.97 15.31
C VAL A 283 0.63 22.50 14.90
N ASP A 284 -0.52 22.06 14.41
CA ASP A 284 -0.57 20.88 13.55
C ASP A 284 0.16 21.20 12.23
N LYS A 285 1.09 20.33 11.82
CA LYS A 285 1.92 20.51 10.62
C LYS A 285 1.04 20.58 9.36
N VAL A 286 0.09 19.66 9.20
CA VAL A 286 -0.75 19.60 7.98
C VAL A 286 -1.76 20.75 7.98
N GLY A 287 -2.39 21.03 9.12
CA GLY A 287 -3.29 22.16 9.33
C GLY A 287 -2.64 23.51 9.03
N ALA A 288 -1.41 23.74 9.51
CA ALA A 288 -0.66 24.95 9.16
C ALA A 288 -0.32 24.99 7.65
N LEU A 289 0.24 23.91 7.10
CA LEU A 289 0.63 23.84 5.69
C LEU A 289 -0.53 24.12 4.72
N LYS A 290 -1.78 23.80 5.08
CA LYS A 290 -2.98 24.10 4.28
C LYS A 290 -3.12 25.58 3.91
N HIS A 291 -2.55 26.50 4.69
CA HIS A 291 -2.67 27.95 4.49
C HIS A 291 -1.49 28.60 3.73
N TYR A 292 -0.41 27.87 3.47
CA TYR A 292 0.75 28.33 2.68
C TYR A 292 0.65 27.91 1.22
N LYS A 293 1.18 28.73 0.29
CA LYS A 293 1.25 28.38 -1.14
C LYS A 293 2.24 27.23 -1.37
N PHE A 294 3.39 27.29 -0.70
CA PHE A 294 4.47 26.32 -0.84
C PHE A 294 4.78 25.61 0.48
N SER A 295 5.29 24.39 0.37
CA SER A 295 5.77 23.59 1.51
C SER A 295 7.20 23.16 1.23
N LEU A 296 8.15 23.45 2.14
CA LEU A 296 9.55 23.04 1.96
C LEU A 296 9.73 21.58 2.41
N ALA A 297 9.45 20.66 1.48
CA ALA A 297 9.59 19.22 1.63
C ALA A 297 11.06 18.80 1.46
N PHE A 298 11.93 19.30 2.34
CA PHE A 298 13.38 19.06 2.27
C PHE A 298 13.79 17.85 3.11
N GLU A 299 14.19 16.77 2.46
CA GLU A 299 14.74 15.55 3.09
C GLU A 299 16.13 15.79 3.67
N ASN A 300 16.59 14.89 4.55
CA ASN A 300 17.86 14.99 5.29
C ASN A 300 19.08 14.39 4.55
N SER A 301 18.86 13.84 3.36
CA SER A 301 19.81 13.17 2.46
C SER A 301 19.24 13.15 1.04
N ASN A 302 20.08 12.92 0.03
CA ASN A 302 19.67 12.85 -1.38
C ASN A 302 19.87 11.44 -1.93
N GLU A 303 18.85 10.61 -1.85
CA GLU A 303 18.91 9.16 -2.13
C GLU A 303 17.72 8.74 -3.00
N GLU A 304 17.95 7.88 -3.99
CA GLU A 304 16.88 7.35 -4.86
C GLU A 304 15.73 6.80 -4.00
N ASP A 305 14.51 7.17 -4.36
CA ASP A 305 13.25 6.76 -3.70
C ASP A 305 13.07 7.20 -2.24
N TYR A 306 14.00 7.92 -1.64
CA TYR A 306 13.86 8.45 -0.28
C TYR A 306 12.94 9.67 -0.27
N VAL A 307 11.63 9.40 -0.35
CA VAL A 307 10.53 10.37 -0.37
C VAL A 307 9.62 10.09 0.82
N THR A 308 9.56 11.03 1.76
CA THR A 308 8.97 10.80 3.08
C THR A 308 7.64 11.54 3.32
N GLU A 309 7.17 11.52 4.56
CA GLU A 309 5.99 12.24 5.03
C GLU A 309 6.00 13.72 4.65
N LYS A 310 7.19 14.34 4.52
CA LYS A 310 7.37 15.75 4.13
C LYS A 310 6.76 16.05 2.76
N PHE A 311 6.92 15.14 1.82
CA PHE A 311 6.35 15.27 0.48
C PHE A 311 4.84 15.03 0.50
N PHE A 312 4.39 13.87 1.01
CA PHE A 312 2.98 13.49 0.94
C PHE A 312 2.07 14.38 1.81
N GLN A 313 2.54 14.87 2.97
CA GLN A 313 1.79 15.87 3.77
C GLN A 313 1.64 17.21 3.06
N SER A 314 2.56 17.57 2.16
CA SER A 314 2.43 18.77 1.31
C SER A 314 1.32 18.59 0.26
N LEU A 315 1.21 17.38 -0.32
CA LEU A 315 0.10 17.02 -1.21
C LEU A 315 -1.24 17.01 -0.46
N VAL A 316 -1.32 16.41 0.73
CA VAL A 316 -2.51 16.45 1.61
C VAL A 316 -2.91 17.89 1.92
N ALA A 317 -1.96 18.77 2.25
CA ALA A 317 -2.21 20.18 2.49
C ALA A 317 -2.69 20.98 1.25
N GLY A 318 -2.57 20.41 0.05
CA GLY A 318 -2.85 21.11 -1.21
C GLY A 318 -1.92 22.31 -1.39
N SER A 319 -0.63 22.14 -1.07
CA SER A 319 0.41 23.17 -1.12
C SER A 319 1.55 22.65 -2.01
N VAL A 320 2.03 23.48 -2.92
CA VAL A 320 3.03 23.05 -3.93
C VAL A 320 4.33 22.64 -3.21
N PRO A 321 4.79 21.37 -3.30
CA PRO A 321 6.01 20.94 -2.65
C PRO A 321 7.23 21.57 -3.33
N VAL A 322 8.10 22.20 -2.55
CA VAL A 322 9.46 22.55 -2.96
C VAL A 322 10.39 21.51 -2.35
N VAL A 323 11.08 20.74 -3.18
CA VAL A 323 11.74 19.49 -2.75
C VAL A 323 13.26 19.57 -2.88
N ILE A 324 13.95 19.02 -1.88
CA ILE A 324 15.35 18.61 -1.91
C ILE A 324 15.37 17.20 -1.33
N GLY A 325 15.92 16.21 -2.04
CA GLY A 325 15.89 14.82 -1.59
C GLY A 325 16.16 13.85 -2.72
N ALA A 326 15.20 12.95 -2.97
CA ALA A 326 15.30 11.93 -4.02
C ALA A 326 15.57 12.53 -5.42
N PRO A 327 16.67 12.16 -6.10
CA PRO A 327 16.98 12.69 -7.44
C PRO A 327 15.90 12.42 -8.50
N ASN A 328 15.09 11.39 -8.28
CA ASN A 328 13.99 10.94 -9.13
C ASN A 328 12.59 11.39 -8.66
N ILE A 329 12.48 12.42 -7.81
CA ILE A 329 11.20 12.90 -7.23
C ILE A 329 10.07 13.16 -8.25
N GLU A 330 10.37 13.50 -9.51
CA GLU A 330 9.35 13.67 -10.55
C GLU A 330 8.51 12.40 -10.78
N GLU A 331 9.07 11.21 -10.54
CA GLU A 331 8.37 9.92 -10.59
C GLU A 331 7.33 9.73 -9.47
N PHE A 332 7.45 10.52 -8.41
CA PHE A 332 6.51 10.61 -7.28
C PHE A 332 5.57 11.81 -7.41
N SER A 333 5.70 12.62 -8.46
CA SER A 333 4.86 13.80 -8.70
C SER A 333 3.45 13.40 -9.15
N PRO A 334 2.37 13.96 -8.58
CA PRO A 334 1.01 13.61 -9.00
C PRO A 334 0.69 14.06 -10.43
N ALA A 335 1.32 15.14 -10.91
CA ALA A 335 1.21 15.62 -12.29
C ALA A 335 2.41 16.49 -12.69
N PRO A 336 2.74 16.62 -14.00
CA PRO A 336 3.80 17.51 -14.47
C PRO A 336 3.60 18.95 -13.98
N GLY A 337 4.63 19.52 -13.35
CA GLY A 337 4.59 20.88 -12.79
C GLY A 337 3.82 21.04 -11.47
N ALA A 338 3.42 19.94 -10.80
CA ALA A 338 2.82 19.97 -9.48
C ALA A 338 3.83 20.19 -8.32
N ILE A 339 5.14 20.10 -8.61
CA ILE A 339 6.25 20.21 -7.65
C ILE A 339 7.32 21.18 -8.15
N LEU A 340 8.23 21.59 -7.26
CA LEU A 340 9.39 22.44 -7.55
C LEU A 340 10.66 21.78 -6.98
N HIS A 341 11.41 21.05 -7.81
CA HIS A 341 12.63 20.37 -7.40
C HIS A 341 13.85 21.31 -7.42
N ILE A 342 14.57 21.41 -6.30
CA ILE A 342 15.92 21.99 -6.21
C ILE A 342 16.88 20.78 -6.17
N LYS A 343 17.49 20.45 -7.32
CA LYS A 343 18.38 19.30 -7.46
C LYS A 343 19.80 19.63 -6.99
N GLU A 344 20.22 20.88 -7.19
CA GLU A 344 21.49 21.44 -6.73
C GLU A 344 21.34 22.92 -6.32
N LEU A 345 22.36 23.49 -5.66
CA LEU A 345 22.30 24.88 -5.20
C LEU A 345 22.18 25.92 -6.34
N SER A 346 22.57 25.54 -7.55
CA SER A 346 22.38 26.33 -8.79
C SER A 346 20.91 26.65 -9.06
N ASP A 347 20.00 25.74 -8.71
CA ASP A 347 18.57 25.85 -9.02
C ASP A 347 17.85 26.88 -8.14
N VAL A 348 18.43 27.28 -7.00
CA VAL A 348 17.71 28.05 -5.97
C VAL A 348 17.24 29.42 -6.49
N ASP A 349 17.99 30.05 -7.39
CA ASP A 349 17.57 31.31 -8.05
C ASP A 349 16.40 31.11 -9.04
N SER A 350 16.44 30.06 -9.86
CA SER A 350 15.37 29.77 -10.83
C SER A 350 14.08 29.33 -10.11
N ILE A 351 14.21 28.54 -9.04
CA ILE A 351 13.10 28.12 -8.18
C ILE A 351 12.55 29.29 -7.36
N ALA A 352 13.38 30.18 -6.80
CA ALA A 352 12.90 31.39 -6.14
C ALA A 352 12.09 32.29 -7.10
N LYS A 353 12.56 32.46 -8.34
CA LYS A 353 11.84 33.19 -9.40
C LYS A 353 10.52 32.49 -9.75
N ARG A 354 10.50 31.16 -9.86
CA ARG A 354 9.28 30.38 -10.13
C ARG A 354 8.27 30.44 -8.98
N MET A 355 8.72 30.36 -7.72
CA MET A 355 7.87 30.50 -6.54
C MET A 355 7.18 31.87 -6.52
N LYS A 356 7.90 32.96 -6.81
CA LYS A 356 7.33 34.31 -6.89
C LYS A 356 6.35 34.45 -8.06
N TYR A 357 6.75 34.03 -9.26
CA TYR A 357 5.86 34.04 -10.43
C TYR A 357 4.53 33.33 -10.17
N LEU A 358 4.57 32.15 -9.54
CA LEU A 358 3.37 31.39 -9.14
C LEU A 358 2.62 32.07 -7.97
N ALA A 359 3.31 32.71 -7.03
CA ALA A 359 2.65 33.50 -5.99
C ALA A 359 1.83 34.65 -6.58
N ASP A 360 2.35 35.30 -7.62
CA ASP A 360 1.75 36.48 -8.26
C ASP A 360 0.77 36.13 -9.40
N ASN A 361 0.77 34.90 -9.91
CA ASN A 361 -0.15 34.42 -10.97
C ASN A 361 -1.07 33.29 -10.44
N PRO A 362 -2.28 33.61 -9.94
CA PRO A 362 -3.22 32.62 -9.40
C PRO A 362 -3.55 31.49 -10.38
N GLU A 363 -3.69 31.79 -11.67
CA GLU A 363 -4.04 30.83 -12.71
C GLU A 363 -2.91 29.80 -12.95
N ALA A 364 -1.65 30.27 -13.00
CA ALA A 364 -0.48 29.40 -13.09
C ALA A 364 -0.27 28.55 -11.82
N TYR A 365 -0.57 29.10 -10.64
CA TYR A 365 -0.55 28.35 -9.37
C TYR A 365 -1.64 27.28 -9.31
N ASN A 366 -2.86 27.61 -9.74
CA ASN A 366 -3.97 26.66 -9.80
C ASN A 366 -3.66 25.51 -10.77
N GLN A 367 -2.97 25.76 -11.88
CA GLN A 367 -2.52 24.71 -12.80
C GLN A 367 -1.56 23.70 -12.12
N SER A 368 -0.71 24.12 -11.17
CA SER A 368 0.12 23.19 -10.36
C SER A 368 -0.68 22.35 -9.36
N LEU A 369 -1.92 22.73 -9.02
CA LEU A 369 -2.82 21.96 -8.14
C LEU A 369 -4.00 21.32 -8.86
N ARG A 370 -4.08 21.44 -10.19
CA ARG A 370 -5.21 20.97 -11.02
C ARG A 370 -5.54 19.49 -10.85
N TRP A 371 -4.53 18.66 -10.58
CA TRP A 371 -4.65 17.24 -10.26
C TRP A 371 -5.53 16.94 -9.03
N LYS A 372 -5.75 17.91 -8.12
CA LYS A 372 -6.71 17.79 -7.00
C LYS A 372 -8.17 17.70 -7.45
N TYR A 373 -8.47 18.13 -8.68
CA TYR A 373 -9.83 18.20 -9.23
C TYR A 373 -10.04 17.22 -10.38
N GLU A 374 -9.03 17.04 -11.24
CA GLU A 374 -9.08 16.09 -12.38
C GLU A 374 -8.54 14.70 -12.03
N GLY A 375 -7.97 14.53 -10.84
CA GLY A 375 -7.23 13.34 -10.41
C GLY A 375 -5.73 13.41 -10.76
N PRO A 376 -4.89 12.61 -10.08
CA PRO A 376 -3.47 12.48 -10.40
C PRO A 376 -3.24 11.57 -11.61
N SER A 377 -2.04 11.63 -12.16
CA SER A 377 -1.59 10.78 -13.26
C SER A 377 -1.64 9.28 -12.90
N ASP A 378 -1.84 8.44 -13.92
CA ASP A 378 -1.89 6.98 -13.75
C ASP A 378 -0.59 6.39 -13.16
N SER A 379 0.56 7.02 -13.42
CA SER A 379 1.84 6.67 -12.81
C SER A 379 1.82 6.90 -11.29
N PHE A 380 1.28 8.02 -10.84
CA PHE A 380 1.12 8.31 -9.41
C PHE A 380 0.08 7.41 -8.75
N LYS A 381 -1.03 7.09 -9.44
CA LYS A 381 -1.99 6.09 -8.95
C LYS A 381 -1.31 4.74 -8.75
N ALA A 382 -0.68 4.20 -9.78
CA ALA A 382 0.04 2.92 -9.75
C ALA A 382 1.09 2.84 -8.64
N LEU A 383 1.78 3.95 -8.36
CA LEU A 383 2.70 4.09 -7.23
C LEU A 383 1.96 3.98 -5.87
N VAL A 384 0.96 4.83 -5.62
CA VAL A 384 0.27 4.85 -4.30
C VAL A 384 -0.57 3.58 -4.07
N ASP A 385 -1.13 2.99 -5.13
CA ASP A 385 -1.87 1.73 -5.10
C ASP A 385 -0.99 0.55 -4.64
N MET A 386 0.36 0.64 -4.72
CA MET A 386 1.26 -0.37 -4.12
C MET A 386 1.03 -0.55 -2.61
N ALA A 387 0.54 0.49 -1.93
CA ALA A 387 0.29 0.49 -0.50
C ALA A 387 -1.14 0.10 -0.10
N ALA A 388 -2.04 -0.13 -1.07
CA ALA A 388 -3.37 -0.70 -0.80
C ALA A 388 -3.28 -2.09 -0.15
N VAL A 389 -2.17 -2.81 -0.34
CA VAL A 389 -1.78 -3.95 0.49
C VAL A 389 -0.68 -3.50 1.44
N HIS A 390 -0.95 -3.55 2.75
CA HIS A 390 0.03 -3.12 3.75
C HIS A 390 1.34 -3.94 3.69
N SER A 391 2.46 -3.29 4.03
CA SER A 391 3.82 -3.85 3.96
C SER A 391 3.97 -5.22 4.64
N SER A 392 3.31 -5.45 5.78
CA SER A 392 3.30 -6.73 6.50
C SER A 392 2.65 -7.87 5.69
N CYS A 393 1.53 -7.61 5.00
CA CYS A 393 0.91 -8.60 4.13
C CYS A 393 1.75 -8.83 2.88
N ARG A 394 2.35 -7.78 2.30
CA ARG A 394 3.29 -7.91 1.17
C ARG A 394 4.53 -8.76 1.52
N LEU A 395 5.02 -8.70 2.76
CA LEU A 395 6.05 -9.62 3.27
C LEU A 395 5.56 -11.07 3.31
N CYS A 396 4.38 -11.34 3.84
CA CYS A 396 3.81 -12.71 3.82
C CYS A 396 3.59 -13.24 2.40
N ILE A 397 3.11 -12.40 1.46
CA ILE A 397 2.95 -12.76 0.04
C ILE A 397 4.32 -13.07 -0.62
N HIS A 398 5.36 -12.29 -0.30
CA HIS A 398 6.73 -12.52 -0.78
C HIS A 398 7.26 -13.87 -0.28
N LEU A 399 7.18 -14.14 1.03
CA LEU A 399 7.62 -15.40 1.64
C LEU A 399 6.84 -16.61 1.11
N ALA A 400 5.52 -16.49 0.95
CA ALA A 400 4.68 -17.54 0.37
C ALA A 400 4.97 -17.81 -1.11
N THR A 401 5.32 -16.77 -1.87
CA THR A 401 5.80 -16.92 -3.26
C THR A 401 7.13 -17.67 -3.27
N GLN A 402 8.12 -17.26 -2.46
CA GLN A 402 9.40 -17.96 -2.34
C GLN A 402 9.25 -19.43 -1.92
N ILE A 403 8.38 -19.74 -0.96
CA ILE A 403 8.14 -21.13 -0.53
C ILE A 403 7.59 -21.97 -1.68
N ARG A 404 6.59 -21.47 -2.43
CA ARG A 404 6.01 -22.18 -3.58
C ARG A 404 6.99 -22.33 -4.73
N GLU A 405 7.83 -21.34 -5.00
CA GLU A 405 8.83 -21.40 -6.08
C GLU A 405 9.98 -22.38 -5.76
N ASN A 406 10.38 -22.47 -4.49
CA ASN A 406 11.29 -23.52 -4.02
C ASN A 406 10.67 -24.93 -4.10
N GLU A 407 9.35 -25.05 -3.96
CA GLU A 407 8.63 -26.32 -4.15
C GLU A 407 8.54 -26.71 -5.63
N GLU A 408 8.21 -25.76 -6.52
CA GLU A 408 8.10 -25.97 -7.98
C GLU A 408 9.40 -26.49 -8.64
N VAL A 409 10.57 -26.11 -8.10
CA VAL A 409 11.88 -26.59 -8.57
C VAL A 409 12.37 -27.87 -7.89
N SER A 410 11.60 -28.43 -6.96
CA SER A 410 12.02 -29.63 -6.21
C SER A 410 11.92 -30.91 -7.05
N PRO A 411 12.82 -31.91 -6.86
CA PRO A 411 12.82 -33.13 -7.67
C PRO A 411 11.56 -34.02 -7.57
N GLY A 412 10.67 -33.75 -6.62
CA GLY A 412 9.41 -34.46 -6.42
C GLY A 412 8.16 -33.75 -6.96
N PHE A 413 8.29 -32.51 -7.46
CA PHE A 413 7.14 -31.73 -7.92
C PHE A 413 6.51 -32.32 -9.18
N LYS A 414 5.17 -32.31 -9.27
CA LYS A 414 4.46 -32.80 -10.46
C LYS A 414 4.87 -31.95 -11.66
N LYS A 415 5.32 -32.60 -12.75
CA LYS A 415 5.64 -31.91 -14.01
C LYS A 415 4.40 -31.13 -14.50
N ARG A 416 4.53 -29.81 -14.53
CA ARG A 416 3.47 -28.85 -14.85
C ARG A 416 3.55 -28.39 -16.31
N PRO A 417 2.64 -28.81 -17.21
CA PRO A 417 2.70 -28.43 -18.62
C PRO A 417 2.02 -27.08 -18.85
N CYS A 418 2.78 -26.07 -19.28
CA CYS A 418 2.27 -24.73 -19.57
C CYS A 418 2.23 -24.38 -21.07
N LYS A 419 2.34 -25.38 -21.94
CA LYS A 419 2.08 -25.25 -23.39
C LYS A 419 1.68 -26.58 -24.02
N CYS A 420 0.92 -26.52 -25.10
CA CYS A 420 0.50 -27.65 -25.92
C CYS A 420 0.51 -27.24 -27.41
N ASN A 421 0.52 -28.20 -28.32
CA ASN A 421 0.54 -27.95 -29.76
C ASN A 421 -0.74 -28.46 -30.43
N ARG A 422 -1.42 -27.58 -31.17
CA ARG A 422 -2.60 -27.88 -32.00
C ARG A 422 -2.21 -27.76 -33.46
N GLY A 423 -1.73 -28.85 -34.06
CA GLY A 423 -1.18 -28.84 -35.41
C GLY A 423 0.06 -27.95 -35.50
N SER A 424 -0.01 -26.86 -36.27
CA SER A 424 1.04 -25.84 -36.40
C SER A 424 0.98 -24.73 -35.34
N GLU A 425 -0.07 -24.69 -34.51
CA GLU A 425 -0.25 -23.67 -33.47
C GLU A 425 0.32 -24.16 -32.13
N THR A 426 0.97 -23.29 -31.37
CA THR A 426 1.35 -23.56 -29.97
C THR A 426 0.53 -22.67 -29.04
N VAL A 427 -0.29 -23.28 -28.19
CA VAL A 427 -1.03 -22.61 -27.11
C VAL A 427 -0.14 -22.53 -25.87
N TYR A 428 -0.11 -21.39 -25.20
CA TYR A 428 0.70 -21.11 -24.01
C TYR A 428 -0.17 -20.69 -22.83
N HIS A 429 0.11 -21.23 -21.64
CA HIS A 429 -0.60 -20.95 -20.40
C HIS A 429 0.19 -19.93 -19.56
N LEU A 430 -0.21 -18.64 -19.56
CA LEU A 430 0.62 -17.53 -19.06
C LEU A 430 0.19 -17.04 -17.66
N TYR A 431 1.03 -17.26 -16.66
CA TYR A 431 1.09 -16.60 -15.34
C TYR A 431 0.80 -15.12 -15.33
N VAL A 432 -0.36 -14.75 -14.83
CA VAL A 432 -0.64 -13.46 -14.24
C VAL A 432 -1.63 -13.80 -13.06
N ARG A 433 -1.64 -13.10 -11.91
CA ARG A 433 -2.41 -13.44 -10.66
C ARG A 433 -3.60 -12.47 -10.37
N GLU A 434 -4.02 -12.13 -9.13
CA GLU A 434 -4.54 -10.74 -9.03
C GLU A 434 -3.35 -9.88 -9.41
N ARG A 435 -3.53 -9.03 -10.44
CA ARG A 435 -2.45 -8.63 -11.36
C ARG A 435 -2.05 -9.84 -12.26
N GLY A 436 -2.73 -10.42 -13.29
CA GLY A 436 -4.02 -10.35 -14.04
C GLY A 436 -4.35 -11.79 -14.58
N ARG A 437 -4.78 -12.08 -15.84
CA ARG A 437 -4.38 -13.34 -16.60
C ARG A 437 -4.92 -13.43 -18.03
N SER A 438 -4.08 -13.70 -19.05
CA SER A 438 -4.55 -14.15 -20.40
C SER A 438 -3.45 -14.49 -21.43
N GLY A 439 -3.81 -14.70 -22.71
CA GLY A 439 -2.91 -15.12 -23.80
C GLY A 439 -3.21 -14.56 -25.21
N THR A 440 -2.74 -15.28 -26.24
CA THR A 440 -2.45 -14.84 -27.63
C THR A 440 -1.31 -13.80 -27.72
N LEU A 441 -0.42 -13.95 -28.71
CA LEU A 441 0.96 -13.43 -28.64
C LEU A 441 1.21 -12.09 -29.38
N THR A 442 0.45 -11.06 -29.00
CA THR A 442 0.86 -9.64 -29.08
C THR A 442 0.61 -8.97 -27.74
N LEU A 443 1.23 -7.82 -27.48
CA LEU A 443 0.99 -7.05 -26.25
C LEU A 443 -0.47 -6.57 -26.15
N GLU A 444 -1.03 -6.09 -27.26
CA GLU A 444 -2.43 -5.66 -27.36
C GLU A 444 -3.41 -6.83 -27.13
N ALA A 445 -3.11 -8.03 -27.66
CA ALA A 445 -3.92 -9.22 -27.41
C ALA A 445 -3.84 -9.66 -25.94
N LEU A 446 -2.65 -9.62 -25.34
CA LEU A 446 -2.46 -9.90 -23.91
C LEU A 446 -3.28 -8.95 -23.04
N GLU A 447 -3.22 -7.63 -23.28
CA GLU A 447 -4.00 -6.63 -22.54
C GLU A 447 -5.51 -6.83 -22.74
N SER A 448 -5.96 -6.95 -23.98
CA SER A 448 -7.37 -7.16 -24.33
C SER A 448 -7.94 -8.43 -23.68
N ALA A 449 -7.19 -9.51 -23.71
CA ALA A 449 -7.61 -10.78 -23.16
C ALA A 449 -7.48 -10.81 -21.62
N VAL A 450 -6.57 -10.04 -21.01
CA VAL A 450 -6.51 -9.84 -19.54
C VAL A 450 -7.76 -9.09 -19.07
N LEU A 451 -8.12 -8.00 -19.75
CA LEU A 451 -9.35 -7.26 -19.49
C LEU A 451 -10.59 -8.15 -19.63
N SER A 452 -10.67 -8.94 -20.69
CA SER A 452 -11.75 -9.91 -20.92
C SER A 452 -11.87 -10.94 -19.78
N LYS A 453 -10.76 -11.55 -19.34
CA LYS A 453 -10.79 -12.52 -18.22
C LYS A 453 -11.17 -11.85 -16.90
N PHE A 454 -10.68 -10.64 -16.63
CA PHE A 454 -10.98 -9.94 -15.37
C PHE A 454 -12.43 -9.47 -15.29
N ASN A 455 -12.97 -8.95 -16.39
CA ASN A 455 -14.38 -8.58 -16.51
C ASN A 455 -15.30 -9.81 -16.40
N SER A 456 -14.93 -10.96 -16.99
CA SER A 456 -15.74 -12.19 -16.86
C SER A 456 -15.75 -12.77 -15.44
N LEU A 457 -14.69 -12.55 -14.65
CA LEU A 457 -14.61 -12.87 -13.21
C LEU A 457 -15.29 -11.81 -12.31
N LYS A 458 -15.78 -10.69 -12.88
CA LYS A 458 -16.27 -9.51 -12.13
C LYS A 458 -15.26 -8.99 -11.10
N HIS A 459 -13.97 -8.99 -11.45
CA HIS A 459 -12.90 -8.64 -10.54
C HIS A 459 -12.97 -7.18 -10.07
N VAL A 460 -12.79 -6.96 -8.77
CA VAL A 460 -12.72 -5.64 -8.14
C VAL A 460 -11.26 -5.39 -7.73
N PRO A 461 -10.54 -4.40 -8.30
CA PRO A 461 -9.14 -4.15 -7.95
C PRO A 461 -8.95 -3.86 -6.46
N ILE A 462 -7.93 -4.46 -5.84
CA ILE A 462 -7.66 -4.32 -4.41
C ILE A 462 -7.44 -2.88 -3.93
N TRP A 463 -7.01 -1.96 -4.79
CA TRP A 463 -6.92 -0.53 -4.49
C TRP A 463 -8.26 0.21 -4.48
N LYS A 464 -9.31 -0.35 -5.07
CA LYS A 464 -10.60 0.34 -5.28
C LYS A 464 -11.33 0.72 -3.99
N PRO A 465 -11.41 -0.11 -2.93
CA PRO A 465 -11.96 0.34 -1.65
C PRO A 465 -11.10 1.42 -0.97
N GLU A 466 -9.77 1.33 -1.08
CA GLU A 466 -8.83 2.25 -0.43
C GLU A 466 -8.77 3.63 -1.10
N ARG A 467 -8.92 3.71 -2.43
CA ARG A 467 -8.92 4.98 -3.16
C ARG A 467 -10.09 5.89 -2.72
N PRO A 468 -9.85 7.21 -2.58
CA PRO A 468 -10.91 8.21 -2.40
C PRO A 468 -11.95 8.14 -3.53
N GLU A 469 -13.22 8.30 -3.18
CA GLU A 469 -14.37 8.15 -4.09
C GLU A 469 -14.23 8.99 -5.38
N ILE A 470 -13.73 10.22 -5.25
CA ILE A 470 -13.47 11.16 -6.35
C ILE A 470 -12.48 10.65 -7.43
N ILE A 471 -11.64 9.65 -7.13
CA ILE A 471 -10.70 9.02 -8.08
C ILE A 471 -10.85 7.49 -8.16
N ARG A 472 -11.97 6.95 -7.66
CA ARG A 472 -12.25 5.51 -7.61
C ARG A 472 -12.62 4.92 -8.98
N GLY A 473 -13.20 5.73 -9.86
CA GLY A 473 -13.68 5.30 -11.18
C GLY A 473 -14.94 4.43 -11.14
N GLY A 474 -15.40 4.01 -12.32
CA GLY A 474 -16.45 3.01 -12.47
C GLY A 474 -15.94 1.58 -12.31
N ASP A 475 -16.70 0.59 -12.78
CA ASP A 475 -16.27 -0.82 -12.83
C ASP A 475 -15.42 -1.16 -14.08
N GLU A 476 -15.11 -0.15 -14.89
CA GLU A 476 -14.19 -0.27 -16.02
C GLU A 476 -12.75 -0.50 -15.55
N LEU A 477 -12.13 -1.57 -16.05
CA LEU A 477 -10.71 -1.85 -15.82
C LEU A 477 -9.87 -1.24 -16.94
N LYS A 478 -8.84 -0.47 -16.57
CA LYS A 478 -7.82 0.05 -17.48
C LYS A 478 -6.47 -0.55 -17.11
N VAL A 479 -5.82 -1.24 -18.06
CA VAL A 479 -4.43 -1.66 -17.88
C VAL A 479 -3.51 -0.44 -17.93
N TYR A 480 -2.63 -0.32 -16.95
CA TYR A 480 -1.51 0.62 -16.95
C TYR A 480 -0.22 -0.04 -17.45
N LYS A 481 0.04 -1.28 -17.04
CA LYS A 481 1.29 -1.98 -17.37
C LYS A 481 1.19 -3.49 -17.14
N ILE A 482 1.82 -4.29 -18.01
CA ILE A 482 2.10 -5.72 -17.78
C ILE A 482 3.61 -5.95 -17.78
N TYR A 483 4.13 -6.72 -16.81
CA TYR A 483 5.58 -6.99 -16.65
C TYR A 483 5.84 -8.36 -16.00
N PRO A 484 7.01 -9.02 -16.19
CA PRO A 484 7.33 -10.29 -15.56
C PRO A 484 7.38 -10.25 -14.02
N VAL A 485 6.94 -11.33 -13.37
CA VAL A 485 7.15 -11.57 -11.93
C VAL A 485 8.66 -11.70 -11.66
N GLY A 486 9.08 -11.25 -10.48
CA GLY A 486 10.50 -11.24 -10.06
C GLY A 486 11.19 -9.90 -10.29
N LEU A 487 10.54 -8.95 -10.98
CA LEU A 487 11.01 -7.56 -11.02
C LEU A 487 10.71 -6.83 -9.70
N THR A 488 11.67 -6.03 -9.25
CA THR A 488 11.46 -5.03 -8.19
C THR A 488 10.43 -3.98 -8.64
N GLN A 489 9.85 -3.22 -7.71
CA GLN A 489 8.82 -2.23 -8.07
C GLN A 489 9.43 -1.02 -8.83
N ARG A 490 10.70 -0.68 -8.57
CA ARG A 490 11.53 0.25 -9.34
C ARG A 490 11.59 -0.16 -10.82
N GLN A 491 12.02 -1.40 -11.07
CA GLN A 491 12.06 -1.99 -12.42
C GLN A 491 10.67 -2.07 -13.05
N ALA A 492 9.71 -2.63 -12.33
CA ALA A 492 8.35 -2.86 -12.81
C ALA A 492 7.66 -1.57 -13.29
N LEU A 493 7.65 -0.51 -12.46
CA LEU A 493 6.98 0.74 -12.79
C LEU A 493 7.78 1.56 -13.81
N TYR A 494 9.09 1.73 -13.63
CA TYR A 494 9.83 2.81 -14.31
C TYR A 494 10.90 2.36 -15.32
N ASN A 495 11.52 1.18 -15.16
CA ASN A 495 12.63 0.76 -16.04
C ASN A 495 12.24 -0.31 -17.10
N PHE A 496 11.23 -1.13 -16.83
CA PHE A 496 10.88 -2.26 -17.69
C PHE A 496 9.85 -1.88 -18.76
N THR A 497 10.12 -2.27 -20.01
CA THR A 497 9.14 -2.44 -21.09
C THR A 497 9.55 -3.66 -21.92
N PHE A 498 8.63 -4.25 -22.67
CA PHE A 498 8.99 -5.23 -23.70
C PHE A 498 9.50 -4.52 -24.95
N GLU A 499 10.46 -5.14 -25.64
CA GLU A 499 10.93 -4.72 -26.99
C GLU A 499 9.88 -5.09 -28.06
N GLY A 500 8.68 -4.52 -27.92
CA GLY A 500 7.48 -4.85 -28.69
C GLY A 500 7.06 -6.33 -28.58
N ASP A 501 6.25 -6.77 -29.54
CA ASP A 501 5.78 -8.16 -29.62
C ASP A 501 6.91 -9.17 -29.78
N ALA A 502 8.04 -8.77 -30.40
CA ALA A 502 9.20 -9.64 -30.56
C ALA A 502 9.88 -9.94 -29.21
N GLY A 503 10.09 -8.91 -28.37
CA GLY A 503 10.59 -9.07 -27.02
C GLY A 503 9.65 -9.88 -26.13
N PHE A 504 8.35 -9.60 -26.20
CA PHE A 504 7.32 -10.35 -25.46
C PHE A 504 7.27 -11.83 -25.87
N ARG A 505 7.19 -12.12 -27.17
CA ARG A 505 7.16 -13.49 -27.69
C ARG A 505 8.42 -14.27 -27.32
N SER A 506 9.59 -13.64 -27.46
CA SER A 506 10.86 -14.28 -27.06
C SER A 506 10.93 -14.53 -25.55
N HIS A 507 10.33 -13.69 -24.72
CA HIS A 507 10.21 -13.96 -23.28
C HIS A 507 9.33 -15.20 -23.01
N VAL A 508 8.15 -15.31 -23.64
CA VAL A 508 7.25 -16.47 -23.47
C VAL A 508 7.87 -17.77 -23.98
N GLU A 509 8.57 -17.73 -25.12
CA GLU A 509 9.25 -18.90 -25.70
C GLU A 509 10.39 -19.42 -24.81
N LYS A 510 11.15 -18.50 -24.19
CA LYS A 510 12.26 -18.82 -23.27
C LYS A 510 11.78 -19.24 -21.88
N ASN A 511 10.60 -18.79 -21.45
CA ASN A 511 10.04 -19.05 -20.13
C ASN A 511 8.70 -19.81 -20.27
N PRO A 512 8.73 -21.15 -20.46
CA PRO A 512 7.55 -21.97 -20.21
C PRO A 512 6.99 -21.65 -18.82
N CYS A 513 5.67 -21.59 -18.67
CA CYS A 513 5.01 -21.16 -17.44
C CYS A 513 5.26 -19.68 -17.06
N ALA A 514 5.65 -18.81 -18.01
CA ALA A 514 5.96 -17.39 -17.77
C ALA A 514 4.97 -16.71 -16.81
N LYS A 515 5.52 -16.09 -15.76
CA LYS A 515 4.79 -15.36 -14.72
C LYS A 515 4.97 -13.86 -14.92
N PHE A 516 3.87 -13.13 -14.82
CA PHE A 516 3.72 -11.69 -15.07
C PHE A 516 2.81 -11.07 -13.99
N GLU A 517 2.79 -9.74 -13.92
CA GLU A 517 1.86 -8.93 -13.13
C GLU A 517 1.25 -7.85 -14.03
N VAL A 518 -0.05 -7.53 -13.85
CA VAL A 518 -0.69 -6.34 -14.44
C VAL A 518 -1.01 -5.30 -13.37
N ILE A 519 -0.84 -4.03 -13.68
CA ILE A 519 -1.38 -2.94 -12.85
C ILE A 519 -2.63 -2.37 -13.54
N PHE A 520 -3.73 -2.26 -12.80
CA PHE A 520 -4.92 -1.51 -13.20
C PHE A 520 -4.91 -0.12 -12.56
N VAL A 521 -5.46 0.91 -13.23
CA VAL A 521 -5.46 2.33 -12.76
C VAL A 521 -6.78 3.06 -12.93
#